data_AF-A0A938H4U7-F1
#
_entry.id   AF-A0A938H4U7-F1
#
_cell.length_a   1.000
_cell.length_b   1.000
_cell.length_c   1.000
_cell.angle_alpha   90.00
_cell.angle_beta   90.00
_cell.angle_gamma   90.00
#
_symmetry.space_group_name_H-M   'P 1'
#
loop_
_entity.id
_entity.type
_entity.pdbx_description
1 polymer ?
#
loop_
_entity_poly.entity_id
_entity_poly.type
_entity_poly.pdbx_seq_one_letter_code
_entity_poly.pdbx_strand_id
1 'polypeptide(L)'
;MNESNAEHATQDPTEITLEECWDSAAIAGLVRRNTFRGHMPAFLMLGKRETTMLRNHLAKAFGEDEIAKLTELHYAGLKVVETRLDSLVKVAGEKMSPDLERAARRQPSIQALADACRWRFDAGLA
;
A
#
# COMPACT_ATOMS: atom_id res chain seq x y z
N MET A 1 -18.22 34.80 20.72
CA MET A 1 -16.85 34.89 20.17
C MET A 1 -16.08 33.73 20.77
N ASN A 2 -16.29 32.53 20.24
CA ASN A 2 -15.45 31.83 19.25
C ASN A 2 -14.23 31.17 19.90
N GLU A 3 -14.44 29.98 20.45
CA GLU A 3 -13.39 28.99 20.68
C GLU A 3 -13.58 27.87 19.65
N SER A 4 -12.97 28.04 18.49
CA SER A 4 -12.81 26.98 17.48
C SER A 4 -11.47 26.31 17.73
N ASN A 5 -11.43 25.37 18.67
CA ASN A 5 -10.26 24.54 18.91
C ASN A 5 -10.20 23.49 17.79
N ALA A 6 -9.32 23.73 16.82
CA ALA A 6 -9.10 22.86 15.67
C ALA A 6 -8.56 21.50 16.13
N GLU A 7 -9.39 20.46 15.98
CA GLU A 7 -8.97 19.07 15.98
C GLU A 7 -8.01 18.84 14.81
N HIS A 8 -6.71 19.06 15.02
CA HIS A 8 -5.69 18.51 14.14
C HIS A 8 -5.65 16.99 14.37
N ALA A 9 -6.52 16.27 13.67
CA ALA A 9 -6.40 14.83 13.52
C ALA A 9 -5.02 14.54 12.92
N THR A 10 -4.08 14.07 13.75
CA THR A 10 -2.84 13.44 13.29
C THR A 10 -3.24 12.23 12.47
N GLN A 11 -3.30 12.39 11.14
CA GLN A 11 -3.60 11.28 10.24
C GLN A 11 -2.53 10.20 10.44
N ASP A 12 -2.97 8.99 10.75
CA ASP A 12 -2.10 7.81 10.81
C ASP A 12 -1.34 7.71 9.48
N PRO A 13 0.01 7.63 9.48
CA PRO A 13 0.79 7.60 8.25
C PRO A 13 0.42 6.41 7.35
N THR A 14 -0.21 5.37 7.92
CA THR A 14 -0.70 4.18 7.23
C THR A 14 -2.08 4.37 6.59
N GLU A 15 -2.74 5.50 6.76
CA GLU A 15 -4.11 5.76 6.33
C GLU A 15 -4.22 6.96 5.37
N ILE A 16 -5.21 6.92 4.48
CA ILE A 16 -5.66 8.08 3.70
C ILE A 16 -7.19 8.11 3.61
N THR A 17 -7.72 9.23 3.14
CA THR A 17 -9.11 9.35 2.73
C THR A 17 -9.19 9.44 1.21
N LEU A 18 -10.11 8.70 0.61
CA LEU A 18 -10.48 8.86 -0.80
C LEU A 18 -11.79 9.64 -0.91
N GLU A 19 -11.90 10.44 -1.96
CA GLU A 19 -13.10 11.21 -2.28
C GLU A 19 -14.10 10.33 -3.03
N GLU A 20 -14.42 10.65 -4.29
CA GLU A 20 -15.50 10.00 -5.05
C GLU A 20 -15.03 8.91 -6.02
N CYS A 21 -13.72 8.87 -6.32
CA CYS A 21 -13.17 7.92 -7.27
C CYS A 21 -11.90 7.24 -6.75
N TRP A 22 -11.58 6.10 -7.37
CA TRP A 22 -10.34 5.39 -7.08
C TRP A 22 -9.14 6.19 -7.59
N ASP A 23 -8.36 6.74 -6.66
CA ASP A 23 -7.14 7.47 -6.97
C ASP A 23 -5.91 6.56 -6.84
N SER A 24 -5.48 6.01 -7.97
CA SER A 24 -4.27 5.19 -8.06
C SER A 24 -3.00 5.92 -7.60
N ALA A 25 -2.92 7.24 -7.78
CA ALA A 25 -1.75 8.04 -7.39
C ALA A 25 -1.70 8.23 -5.87
N ALA A 26 -2.85 8.49 -5.24
CA ALA A 26 -2.95 8.58 -3.78
C ALA A 26 -2.61 7.24 -3.12
N ILE A 27 -3.10 6.12 -3.66
CA ILE A 27 -2.77 4.77 -3.16
C ILE A 27 -1.28 4.47 -3.34
N ALA A 28 -0.70 4.77 -4.51
CA ALA A 28 0.73 4.61 -4.72
C ALA A 28 1.56 5.50 -3.77
N GLY A 29 1.08 6.71 -3.45
CA GLY A 29 1.65 7.57 -2.43
C GLY A 29 1.63 6.92 -1.05
N LEU A 30 0.47 6.39 -0.63
CA LEU A 30 0.30 5.69 0.64
C LEU A 30 1.24 4.49 0.78
N VAL A 31 1.30 3.64 -0.24
CA VAL A 31 2.19 2.46 -0.26
C VAL A 31 3.66 2.89 -0.16
N ARG A 32 4.06 3.91 -0.94
CA ARG A 32 5.45 4.42 -0.90
C ARG A 32 5.83 4.99 0.47
N ARG A 33 4.94 5.78 1.10
CA ARG A 33 5.19 6.35 2.44
C ARG A 33 5.37 5.30 3.52
N ASN A 34 4.70 4.16 3.39
CA ASN A 34 4.74 3.06 4.35
C ASN A 34 5.68 1.92 3.94
N THR A 35 6.39 2.11 2.83
CA THR A 35 7.48 1.23 2.44
C THR A 35 8.76 1.79 3.04
N PHE A 36 9.42 1.01 3.90
CA PHE A 36 10.65 1.43 4.55
C PHE A 36 11.65 0.28 4.60
N ARG A 37 12.92 0.54 4.26
CA ARG A 37 14.05 -0.40 4.38
C ARG A 37 13.77 -1.84 3.89
N GLY A 38 13.15 -1.99 2.72
CA GLY A 38 12.87 -3.30 2.15
C GLY A 38 11.66 -4.02 2.78
N HIS A 39 10.88 -3.32 3.59
CA HIS A 39 9.61 -3.78 4.13
C HIS A 39 8.49 -3.01 3.44
N MET A 40 7.66 -3.75 2.70
CA MET A 40 6.47 -3.22 2.05
C MET A 40 5.23 -3.63 2.84
N PRO A 41 4.16 -2.83 2.81
CA PRO A 41 2.89 -3.30 3.32
C PRO A 41 2.43 -4.56 2.56
N ALA A 42 1.87 -5.52 3.29
CA ALA A 42 1.36 -6.76 2.70
C ALA A 42 -0.10 -6.63 2.26
N PHE A 43 -0.86 -5.79 2.97
CA PHE A 43 -2.30 -5.68 2.86
C PHE A 43 -2.74 -4.25 2.57
N LEU A 44 -3.75 -4.11 1.73
CA LEU A 44 -4.53 -2.89 1.54
C LEU A 44 -5.91 -3.13 2.14
N MET A 45 -6.16 -2.53 3.30
CA MET A 45 -7.42 -2.60 4.03
C MET A 45 -8.36 -1.52 3.53
N LEU A 46 -9.53 -1.92 3.05
CA LEU A 46 -10.52 -1.01 2.48
C LEU A 46 -11.86 -1.10 3.22
N GLY A 47 -12.57 0.02 3.32
CA GLY A 47 -13.99 0.04 3.67
C GLY A 47 -14.84 -0.49 2.51
N LYS A 48 -16.14 -0.69 2.76
CA LYS A 48 -17.09 -1.15 1.73
C LYS A 48 -17.14 -0.19 0.53
N ARG A 49 -17.14 1.11 0.83
CA ARG A 49 -17.17 2.17 -0.19
C ARG A 49 -15.95 2.10 -1.10
N GLU A 50 -14.76 2.05 -0.53
CA GLU A 50 -13.51 2.04 -1.32
C GLU A 50 -13.27 0.70 -2.01
N THR A 51 -13.75 -0.41 -1.44
CA THR A 51 -13.75 -1.70 -2.13
C THR A 51 -14.60 -1.65 -3.39
N THR A 52 -15.77 -1.00 -3.32
CA THR A 52 -16.63 -0.78 -4.49
C THR A 52 -15.95 0.12 -5.52
N MET A 53 -15.32 1.21 -5.08
CA MET A 53 -14.54 2.09 -5.98
C MET A 53 -13.43 1.33 -6.70
N LEU A 54 -12.68 0.47 -5.99
CA LEU A 54 -11.63 -0.35 -6.58
C LEU A 54 -12.19 -1.33 -7.60
N ARG A 55 -13.26 -2.06 -7.26
CA ARG A 55 -13.89 -3.01 -8.20
C ARG A 55 -14.36 -2.31 -9.46
N ASN A 56 -15.01 -1.16 -9.34
CA ASN A 56 -15.44 -0.35 -10.47
C ASN A 56 -14.25 0.16 -11.31
N HIS A 57 -13.16 0.57 -10.65
CA HIS A 57 -11.94 0.99 -11.33
C HIS A 57 -11.33 -0.14 -12.16
N LEU A 58 -11.24 -1.34 -11.59
CA LEU A 58 -10.71 -2.52 -12.29
C LEU A 58 -11.67 -3.01 -13.37
N ALA A 59 -12.98 -2.95 -13.14
CA ALA A 59 -13.99 -3.36 -14.12
C ALA A 59 -13.92 -2.50 -15.38
N LYS A 60 -13.59 -1.21 -15.26
CA LYS A 60 -13.36 -0.34 -16.43
C LYS A 60 -12.18 -0.81 -17.30
N ALA A 61 -11.19 -1.47 -16.71
CA ALA A 61 -10.00 -1.94 -17.42
C ALA A 61 -10.13 -3.38 -17.92
N PHE A 62 -10.79 -4.26 -17.17
CA PHE A 62 -10.82 -5.71 -17.41
C PHE A 62 -12.21 -6.27 -17.73
N GLY A 63 -13.27 -5.47 -17.57
CA GLY A 63 -14.67 -5.90 -17.69
C GLY A 63 -15.28 -6.32 -16.34
N GLU A 64 -16.56 -6.01 -16.14
CA GLU A 64 -17.29 -6.29 -14.89
C GLU A 64 -17.36 -7.80 -14.59
N ASP A 65 -17.66 -8.61 -15.60
CA ASP A 65 -17.78 -10.06 -15.47
C ASP A 65 -16.48 -10.73 -15.01
N GLU A 66 -15.33 -10.19 -15.42
CA GLU A 66 -14.03 -10.74 -15.04
C GLU A 66 -13.68 -10.38 -13.59
N ILE A 67 -14.02 -9.17 -13.14
CA ILE A 67 -13.80 -8.74 -11.76
C ILE A 67 -14.74 -9.46 -10.78
N ALA A 68 -15.97 -9.80 -11.20
CA ALA A 68 -16.92 -10.54 -10.38
C ALA A 68 -16.45 -11.98 -10.07
N LYS A 69 -15.65 -12.58 -10.96
CA LYS A 69 -15.11 -13.94 -10.80
C LYS A 69 -13.89 -14.01 -9.87
N LEU A 70 -13.30 -12.87 -9.50
CA LEU A 70 -12.12 -12.83 -8.64
C LEU A 70 -12.46 -13.29 -7.21
N THR A 71 -11.89 -14.42 -6.80
CA THR A 71 -11.97 -14.93 -5.44
C THR A 71 -11.11 -14.13 -4.46
N GLU A 72 -9.99 -13.60 -4.94
CA GLU A 72 -9.11 -12.71 -4.19
C GLU A 72 -8.82 -11.45 -5.01
N LEU A 73 -8.82 -10.31 -4.32
CA LEU A 73 -8.52 -9.03 -4.92
C LEU A 73 -7.11 -8.59 -4.54
N HIS A 74 -6.31 -8.22 -5.52
CA HIS A 74 -4.97 -7.68 -5.33
C HIS A 74 -4.86 -6.34 -6.03
N TYR A 75 -4.18 -5.39 -5.40
CA TYR A 75 -3.94 -4.07 -5.98
C TYR A 75 -2.55 -3.56 -5.60
N ALA A 76 -1.81 -3.05 -6.59
CA ALA A 76 -0.43 -2.57 -6.41
C ALA A 76 0.52 -3.59 -5.72
N GLY A 77 0.27 -4.89 -5.88
CA GLY A 77 1.06 -5.96 -5.25
C GLY A 77 0.66 -6.28 -3.80
N LEU A 78 -0.36 -5.63 -3.26
CA LEU A 78 -0.92 -5.86 -1.93
C LEU A 78 -2.18 -6.72 -2.04
N LYS A 79 -2.41 -7.59 -1.06
CA LYS A 79 -3.68 -8.30 -0.93
C LYS A 79 -4.72 -7.35 -0.36
N VAL A 80 -5.86 -7.23 -1.03
CA VAL A 80 -6.95 -6.37 -0.58
C VAL A 80 -7.79 -7.11 0.45
N VAL A 81 -8.04 -6.45 1.57
CA VAL A 81 -8.86 -6.96 2.67
C VAL A 81 -10.00 -5.98 2.89
N GLU A 82 -11.22 -6.41 2.54
CA GLU A 82 -12.41 -5.63 2.85
C GLU A 82 -12.70 -5.70 4.36
N THR A 83 -12.90 -4.53 4.96
CA THR A 83 -13.24 -4.36 6.37
C THR A 83 -14.74 -4.17 6.53
N ARG A 84 -15.24 -4.32 7.75
CA ARG A 84 -16.67 -4.10 8.05
C ARG A 84 -17.06 -2.61 8.07
N LEU A 85 -16.08 -1.71 8.07
CA LEU A 85 -16.29 -0.27 8.12
C LEU A 85 -16.81 0.24 6.78
N ASP A 86 -17.60 1.30 6.83
CA ASP A 86 -18.18 1.86 5.61
C ASP A 86 -17.13 2.59 4.76
N SER A 87 -16.18 3.28 5.41
CA SER A 87 -15.08 4.02 4.78
C SER A 87 -13.77 3.77 5.53
N LEU A 88 -12.75 3.29 4.84
CA LEU A 88 -11.38 3.16 5.35
C LEU A 88 -10.42 2.95 4.18
N VAL A 89 -9.24 3.57 4.19
CA VAL A 89 -8.13 3.18 3.31
C VAL A 89 -6.85 3.16 4.11
N LYS A 90 -6.38 1.95 4.41
CA LYS A 90 -5.19 1.75 5.23
C LYS A 90 -4.30 0.67 4.65
N VAL A 91 -2.99 0.87 4.75
CA VAL A 91 -2.01 -0.19 4.46
C VAL A 91 -1.57 -0.85 5.76
N ALA A 92 -1.36 -2.17 5.73
CA ALA A 92 -1.01 -2.93 6.92
C ALA A 92 -0.14 -4.16 6.60
N GLY A 93 0.40 -4.74 7.66
CA GLY A 93 1.27 -5.91 7.58
C GLY A 93 2.64 -5.59 7.01
N GLU A 94 3.52 -6.58 7.07
CA GLU A 94 4.91 -6.44 6.69
C GLU A 94 5.27 -7.59 5.75
N LYS A 95 5.67 -7.25 4.53
CA LYS A 95 6.22 -8.20 3.56
C LYS A 95 7.62 -7.73 3.21
N MET A 96 8.61 -8.61 3.43
CA MET A 96 9.97 -8.36 2.96
C MET A 96 9.96 -8.25 1.44
N SER A 97 10.73 -7.30 0.91
CA SER A 97 10.93 -7.16 -0.53
C SER A 97 11.48 -8.46 -1.10
N PRO A 98 11.12 -8.84 -2.33
CA PRO A 98 11.58 -10.09 -2.95
C PRO A 98 13.11 -10.21 -3.01
N ASP A 99 13.83 -9.09 -3.13
CA ASP A 99 15.30 -9.06 -3.14
C ASP A 99 15.88 -9.37 -1.76
N LEU A 100 15.30 -8.81 -0.70
CA LEU A 100 15.70 -9.08 0.67
C LEU A 100 15.27 -10.50 1.10
N GLU A 101 14.11 -10.96 0.65
CA GLU A 101 13.65 -12.35 0.86
C GLU A 101 14.59 -13.34 0.17
N ARG A 102 15.01 -13.05 -1.07
CA ARG A 102 16.00 -13.87 -1.81
C ARG A 102 17.37 -13.85 -1.14
N ALA A 103 17.80 -12.73 -0.57
CA ALA A 103 19.04 -12.62 0.18
C ALA A 103 18.98 -13.40 1.52
N ALA A 104 17.88 -13.29 2.26
CA ALA A 104 17.67 -13.99 3.53
C ALA A 104 17.59 -15.52 3.37
N ARG A 105 16.90 -16.00 2.32
CA ARG A 105 16.76 -17.44 2.03
C ARG A 105 18.07 -18.14 1.65
N ARG A 106 19.10 -17.40 1.25
CA ARG A 106 20.40 -17.96 0.81
C ARG A 106 21.42 -18.22 1.93
N GLN A 107 21.07 -18.03 3.21
CA GLN A 107 22.01 -17.94 4.34
C GLN A 107 23.10 -16.89 4.09
N PRO A 108 22.85 -15.61 4.45
CA PRO A 108 23.83 -14.58 4.20
C PRO A 108 24.86 -14.52 5.34
N SER A 109 26.13 -14.36 4.98
CA SER A 109 27.09 -13.78 5.91
C SER A 109 26.61 -12.38 6.31
N ILE A 110 26.97 -11.92 7.52
CA ILE A 110 26.64 -10.56 8.02
C ILE A 110 26.96 -9.49 6.97
N GLN A 111 28.01 -9.72 6.17
CA GLN A 111 28.43 -8.87 5.07
C GLN A 111 27.40 -8.79 3.92
N ALA A 112 26.77 -9.89 3.51
CA ALA A 112 25.76 -9.88 2.44
C ALA A 112 24.46 -9.20 2.89
N LEU A 113 24.09 -9.32 4.17
CA LEU A 113 23.01 -8.52 4.76
C LEU A 113 23.39 -7.04 4.80
N ALA A 114 24.62 -6.71 5.20
CA ALA A 114 25.12 -5.34 5.20
C ALA A 114 25.20 -4.73 3.79
N ASP A 115 25.52 -5.53 2.77
CA ASP A 115 25.58 -5.11 1.36
C ASP A 115 24.18 -4.91 0.77
N ALA A 116 23.21 -5.78 1.08
CA ALA A 116 21.80 -5.56 0.72
C ALA A 116 21.21 -4.33 1.43
N CYS A 117 21.72 -4.00 2.62
CA CYS A 117 21.36 -2.80 3.38
C CYS A 117 22.19 -1.56 3.03
N ARG A 118 23.20 -1.64 2.14
CA ARG A 118 24.02 -0.50 1.72
C ARG A 118 23.34 0.22 0.55
N TRP A 119 22.93 1.45 0.85
CA TRP A 119 22.24 2.35 -0.05
C TRP A 119 23.19 2.80 -1.16
N ARG A 120 22.89 2.49 -2.43
CA ARG A 120 23.48 3.21 -3.57
C ARG A 120 22.54 4.34 -3.96
N PHE A 121 22.89 5.56 -3.56
CA PHE A 121 22.54 6.71 -4.37
C PHE A 121 23.48 6.66 -5.58
N ASP A 122 22.98 6.27 -6.75
CA ASP A 122 23.65 6.65 -7.98
C ASP A 122 23.43 8.16 -8.15
N ALA A 123 24.27 8.95 -7.47
CA ALA A 123 24.55 10.31 -7.88
C ALA A 123 25.50 10.20 -9.08
N GLY A 124 24.96 10.30 -10.29
CA GLY A 124 25.78 10.21 -11.50
C GLY A 124 25.02 10.09 -12.81
N LEU A 125 24.06 10.98 -13.06
CA LEU A 125 23.69 11.33 -14.44
C LEU A 125 23.56 12.86 -14.54
N ALA A 126 24.73 13.49 -14.61
CA ALA A 126 24.97 14.80 -15.22
C ALA A 126 26.38 14.75 -15.80
#